data_AF-A0AB36S7Q2-F1
#
_entry.id   AF-A0AB36S7Q2-F1
#
_cell.length_a   1.000
_cell.length_b   1.000
_cell.length_c   1.000
_cell.angle_alpha   90.00
_cell.angle_beta   90.00
_cell.angle_gamma   90.00
#
_symmetry.space_group_name_H-M   'P 1'
#
loop_
_entity.id
_entity.type
_entity.pdbx_description
1 polymer ?
#
loop_
_entity_poly.entity_id
_entity_poly.type
_entity_poly.pdbx_seq_one_letter_code
_entity_poly.pdbx_strand_id
1 'polypeptide(L)'
;MGLLKLISNRISTEWKEKFNKNIDYLNNLEKKLSDQDKSTNSRIDNLVLHSGGESPNEVVDARVNNKGEVFDTLHGRLLEHENLSEEQISELNTNMDSQKEQVQQLNKSVQQIIGGYSEPINMYVSKNGSDISGDGSEEKPFLTIQTAVNNIPLITTGSITVWIDSGVYLEDVMIQNLNFTSFLIRPIDNFNAIDPSKTDLPVKVRSICFTGFESISWTHFSRDG
;
A
#
# COMPACT_ATOMS: atom_id res chain seq x y z
N MET A 1 63.28 12.10 21.73
CA MET A 1 64.35 11.80 22.72
C MET A 1 65.61 12.38 22.13
N GLY A 2 66.30 13.28 22.84
CA GLY A 2 67.50 13.92 22.31
C GLY A 2 68.69 12.96 22.19
N LEU A 3 69.69 13.38 21.43
CA LEU A 3 70.99 12.71 21.30
C LEU A 3 71.67 12.55 22.66
N LEU A 4 72.29 11.38 22.87
CA LEU A 4 72.93 10.99 24.12
C LEU A 4 74.36 11.51 24.23
N LYS A 5 74.72 11.99 25.42
CA LYS A 5 76.08 12.41 25.77
C LYS A 5 76.97 11.22 26.11
N LEU A 6 78.28 11.38 25.95
CA LEU A 6 79.28 10.42 26.40
C LEU A 6 79.61 10.67 27.87
N ILE A 7 79.17 9.76 28.74
CA ILE A 7 79.30 9.89 30.21
C ILE A 7 80.34 8.89 30.77
N SER A 8 80.43 7.67 30.21
CA SER A 8 81.30 6.59 30.72
C SER A 8 82.19 6.00 29.61
N ASN A 9 83.37 6.58 29.37
CA ASN A 9 84.38 5.99 28.50
C ASN A 9 85.83 6.38 28.91
N ARG A 10 86.83 5.65 28.38
CA ARG A 10 88.27 5.87 28.62
C ARG A 10 88.91 6.97 27.74
N ILE A 11 88.10 7.79 27.06
CA ILE A 11 88.60 8.86 26.18
C ILE A 11 89.14 10.04 27.02
N SER A 12 89.98 10.90 26.45
CA SER A 12 90.45 12.12 27.12
C SER A 12 89.28 13.05 27.48
N THR A 13 89.43 13.75 28.61
CA THR A 13 88.38 14.65 29.14
C THR A 13 88.06 15.78 28.16
N GLU A 14 89.07 16.39 27.53
CA GLU A 14 88.88 17.48 26.57
C GLU A 14 88.04 17.08 25.36
N TRP A 15 88.22 15.87 24.84
CA TRP A 15 87.44 15.40 23.69
C TRP A 15 85.99 15.11 24.09
N LYS A 16 85.77 14.53 25.28
CA LYS A 16 84.41 14.34 25.83
C LYS A 16 83.68 15.66 25.98
N GLU A 17 84.35 16.69 26.48
CA GLU A 17 83.74 18.02 26.63
C GLU A 17 83.36 18.64 25.28
N LYS A 18 84.25 18.60 24.28
CA LYS A 18 83.94 19.10 22.93
C LYS A 18 82.80 18.33 22.29
N PHE A 19 82.81 17.01 22.38
CA PHE A 19 81.74 16.16 21.86
C PHE A 19 80.40 16.48 22.54
N ASN A 20 80.36 16.50 23.87
CA ASN A 20 79.12 16.76 24.62
C ASN A 20 78.58 18.18 24.38
N LYS A 21 79.44 19.18 24.20
CA LYS A 21 79.02 20.53 23.78
C LYS A 21 78.38 20.54 22.39
N ASN A 22 78.91 19.76 21.45
CA ASN A 22 78.29 19.60 20.13
C ASN A 22 76.95 18.86 20.21
N ILE A 23 76.84 17.85 21.07
CA ILE A 23 75.57 17.15 21.33
C ILE A 23 74.53 18.09 21.95
N ASP A 24 74.93 18.94 22.90
CA ASP A 24 74.05 19.97 23.47
C ASP A 24 73.56 20.96 22.41
N TYR A 25 74.46 21.42 21.55
CA TYR A 25 74.12 22.30 20.44
C TYR A 25 73.11 21.65 19.49
N LEU A 26 73.33 20.39 19.10
CA LEU A 26 72.43 19.64 18.21
C LEU A 26 71.06 19.41 18.85
N ASN A 27 71.01 19.01 20.13
CA ASN A 27 69.76 18.84 20.86
C ASN A 27 68.96 20.14 20.96
N ASN A 28 69.65 21.27 21.17
CA ASN A 28 69.01 22.58 21.21
C ASN A 28 68.48 22.99 19.83
N LEU A 29 69.20 22.67 18.75
CA LEU A 29 68.71 22.89 17.39
C LEU A 29 67.49 22.03 17.06
N GLU A 30 67.52 20.73 17.39
CA GLU A 30 66.39 19.82 17.18
C GLU A 30 65.14 20.30 17.92
N LYS A 31 65.30 20.70 19.19
CA LYS A 31 64.21 21.26 19.98
C LYS A 31 63.66 22.55 19.36
N LYS A 32 64.55 23.47 18.96
CA LYS A 32 64.15 24.72 18.30
C LYS A 32 63.37 24.45 17.01
N LEU A 33 63.84 23.52 16.19
CA LEU A 33 63.17 23.14 14.94
C LEU A 33 61.78 22.54 15.23
N SER A 34 61.69 21.61 16.18
CA SER A 34 60.39 21.04 16.58
C SER A 34 59.41 22.09 17.10
N ASP A 35 59.89 23.06 17.88
CA ASP A 35 59.05 24.15 18.40
C ASP A 35 58.62 25.10 17.27
N GLN A 36 59.49 25.35 16.29
CA GLN A 36 59.16 26.13 15.09
C GLN A 36 58.13 25.42 14.19
N ASP A 37 58.25 24.11 13.99
CA ASP A 37 57.30 23.31 13.21
C ASP A 37 55.93 23.32 13.86
N LYS A 38 55.86 23.11 15.19
CA LYS A 38 54.60 23.21 15.96
C LYS A 38 53.97 24.59 15.82
N SER A 39 54.76 25.65 15.99
CA SER A 39 54.27 27.02 15.84
C SER A 39 53.77 27.31 14.43
N THR A 40 54.45 26.80 13.40
CA THR A 40 54.08 27.00 12.00
C THR A 40 52.80 26.24 11.67
N ASN A 41 52.67 24.99 12.11
CA ASN A 41 51.45 24.20 11.92
C ASN A 41 50.26 24.84 12.62
N SER A 42 50.39 25.28 13.88
CA SER A 42 49.30 25.99 14.55
C SER A 42 48.90 27.30 13.87
N ARG A 43 49.86 28.02 13.25
CA ARG A 43 49.55 29.20 12.45
C ARG A 43 48.81 28.83 11.15
N ILE A 44 49.16 27.71 10.52
CA ILE A 44 48.46 27.19 9.34
C ILE A 44 47.04 26.77 9.71
N ASP A 45 46.86 26.03 10.82
CA ASP A 45 45.56 25.63 11.32
C ASP A 45 44.68 26.85 11.60
N ASN A 46 45.23 27.92 12.20
CA ASN A 46 44.51 29.18 12.39
C ASN A 46 44.17 29.92 11.09
N LEU A 47 44.95 29.73 10.02
CA LEU A 47 44.71 30.35 8.71
C LEU A 47 43.77 29.52 7.82
N VAL A 48 43.69 28.20 8.03
CA VAL A 48 42.98 27.27 7.15
C VAL A 48 41.71 26.71 7.80
N LEU A 49 41.80 26.28 9.07
CA LEU A 49 40.75 25.53 9.76
C LEU A 49 40.00 26.38 10.80
N HIS A 50 40.70 27.29 11.48
CA HIS A 50 40.13 28.21 12.48
C HIS A 50 40.12 29.66 12.02
N SER A 51 40.31 29.89 10.72
CA SER A 51 40.10 31.19 10.10
C SER A 51 38.60 31.47 10.07
N GLY A 52 38.05 31.87 11.23
CA GLY A 52 36.88 32.71 11.50
C GLY A 52 35.51 32.42 10.86
N GLY A 53 34.44 32.63 11.64
CA GLY A 53 33.03 32.68 11.18
C GLY A 53 32.66 33.88 10.28
N GLU A 54 33.65 34.59 9.73
CA GLU A 54 33.54 35.66 8.71
C GLU A 54 34.43 35.33 7.49
N SER A 55 35.01 34.13 7.43
CA SER A 55 35.98 33.75 6.41
C SER A 55 35.31 33.30 5.12
N PRO A 56 35.79 33.73 3.95
CA PRO A 56 35.33 33.22 2.67
C PRO A 56 35.44 31.69 2.53
N ASN A 57 36.36 31.06 3.29
CA ASN A 57 36.56 29.61 3.26
C ASN A 57 35.35 28.84 3.80
N GLU A 58 34.60 29.41 4.76
CA GLU A 58 33.36 28.81 5.27
C GLU A 58 32.31 28.72 4.15
N VAL A 59 32.18 29.79 3.35
CA VAL A 59 31.25 29.84 2.21
C VAL A 59 31.73 28.94 1.07
N VAL A 60 33.03 28.74 0.90
CA VAL A 60 33.59 27.80 -0.10
C VAL A 60 33.35 26.35 0.34
N ASP A 61 33.55 26.03 1.61
CA ASP A 61 33.26 24.70 2.17
C ASP A 61 31.77 24.39 2.07
N ALA A 62 30.91 25.36 2.40
CA ALA A 62 29.46 25.23 2.28
C ALA A 62 28.96 25.06 0.83
N ARG A 63 29.79 25.22 -0.20
CA ARG A 63 29.40 24.89 -1.59
C ARG A 63 29.34 23.41 -1.86
N VAL A 64 29.86 22.58 -0.97
CA VAL A 64 29.84 21.13 -1.12
C VAL A 64 28.56 20.59 -0.50
N ASN A 65 27.79 19.81 -1.25
CA ASN A 65 26.60 19.15 -0.72
C ASN A 65 26.96 17.85 0.02
N ASN A 66 25.95 17.19 0.60
CA ASN A 66 26.12 15.93 1.33
C ASN A 66 26.58 14.75 0.45
N LYS A 67 26.56 14.87 -0.88
CA LYS A 67 27.07 13.88 -1.83
C LYS A 67 28.50 14.17 -2.27
N GLY A 68 29.09 15.28 -1.82
CA GLY A 68 30.42 15.71 -2.23
C GLY A 68 30.46 16.48 -3.55
N GLU A 69 29.31 16.87 -4.10
CA GLU A 69 29.25 17.69 -5.32
C GLU A 69 29.57 19.15 -4.98
N VAL A 70 30.46 19.76 -5.76
CA VAL A 70 30.95 21.13 -5.54
C VAL A 70 30.21 22.09 -6.47
N PHE A 71 29.58 23.11 -5.89
CA PHE A 71 28.83 24.13 -6.62
C PHE A 71 29.68 25.40 -6.82
N ASP A 72 29.43 26.15 -7.89
CA ASP A 72 30.13 27.40 -8.17
C ASP A 72 29.93 28.45 -7.06
N THR A 73 28.73 28.48 -6.48
CA THR A 73 28.35 29.40 -5.40
C THR A 73 27.48 28.71 -4.35
N LEU A 74 27.53 29.20 -3.10
CA LEU A 74 26.66 28.70 -2.03
C LEU A 74 25.18 28.92 -2.39
N HIS A 75 24.86 30.06 -3.00
CA HIS A 75 23.51 30.35 -3.46
C HIS A 75 23.03 29.32 -4.50
N GLY A 76 23.88 28.91 -5.45
CA GLY A 76 23.53 27.89 -6.43
C GLY A 76 23.21 26.53 -5.79
N ARG A 77 23.96 26.14 -4.74
CA ARG A 77 23.67 24.94 -3.95
C ARG A 77 22.32 25.03 -3.22
N LEU A 78 22.07 26.17 -2.55
CA LEU A 78 20.83 26.37 -1.80
C LEU A 78 19.62 26.36 -2.73
N LEU A 79 19.72 27.04 -3.88
CA LEU A 79 18.66 27.10 -4.88
C LEU A 79 18.35 25.71 -5.47
N GLU A 80 19.38 24.92 -5.78
CA GLU A 80 19.19 23.54 -6.27
C GLU A 80 18.47 22.68 -5.22
N HIS A 81 18.88 22.78 -3.96
CA HIS A 81 18.26 22.06 -2.86
C HIS A 81 16.81 22.51 -2.57
N GLU A 82 16.53 23.82 -2.65
CA GLU A 82 15.16 24.37 -2.51
C GLU A 82 14.25 23.86 -3.63
N ASN A 83 14.69 23.96 -4.89
CA ASN A 83 13.93 23.46 -6.03
C ASN A 83 13.67 21.94 -5.94
N LEU A 84 14.69 21.15 -5.58
CA LEU A 84 14.54 19.72 -5.39
C LEU A 84 13.56 19.39 -4.26
N SER A 85 13.61 20.14 -3.16
CA SER A 85 12.68 19.96 -2.04
C SER A 85 11.24 20.29 -2.45
N GLU A 86 11.03 21.37 -3.21
CA GLU A 86 9.71 21.73 -3.73
C GLU A 86 9.15 20.65 -4.68
N GLU A 87 9.99 20.12 -5.57
CA GLU A 87 9.61 19.03 -6.48
C GLU A 87 9.20 17.78 -5.69
N GLN A 88 10.01 17.34 -4.73
CA GLN A 88 9.71 16.19 -3.88
C GLN A 88 8.43 16.37 -3.05
N ILE A 89 8.19 17.57 -2.51
CA ILE A 89 6.95 17.87 -1.78
C ILE A 89 5.74 17.82 -2.72
N SER A 90 5.88 18.32 -3.94
CA SER A 90 4.82 18.29 -4.96
C SER A 90 4.47 16.85 -5.38
N GLU A 91 5.48 16.00 -5.58
CA GLU A 91 5.30 14.57 -5.85
C GLU A 91 4.62 13.86 -4.67
N LEU A 92 5.05 14.15 -3.43
CA LEU A 92 4.44 13.58 -2.22
C LEU A 92 2.96 13.95 -2.10
N ASN A 93 2.60 15.21 -2.36
CA ASN A 93 1.20 15.66 -2.34
C ASN A 93 0.37 14.92 -3.40
N THR A 94 0.89 14.78 -4.62
CA THR A 94 0.24 14.05 -5.71
C THR A 94 0.01 12.59 -5.36
N ASN A 95 1.01 11.94 -4.77
CA ASN A 95 0.91 10.55 -4.31
C ASN A 95 -0.10 10.41 -3.16
N MET A 96 -0.14 11.36 -2.24
CA MET A 96 -1.10 11.37 -1.12
C MET A 96 -2.55 11.52 -1.62
N ASP A 97 -2.79 12.36 -2.63
CA ASP A 97 -4.10 12.52 -3.25
C ASP A 97 -4.54 11.24 -3.98
N SER A 98 -3.64 10.61 -4.76
CA SER A 98 -3.93 9.34 -5.41
C SER A 98 -4.22 8.21 -4.40
N GLN A 99 -3.45 8.12 -3.30
CA GLN A 99 -3.73 7.16 -2.23
C GLN A 99 -5.08 7.40 -1.58
N LYS A 100 -5.46 8.66 -1.34
CA LYS A 100 -6.77 9.02 -0.81
C LYS A 100 -7.90 8.58 -1.74
N GLU A 101 -7.75 8.76 -3.04
CA GLU A 101 -8.72 8.28 -4.04
C GLU A 101 -8.84 6.76 -4.03
N GLN A 102 -7.73 6.03 -3.97
CA GLN A 102 -7.74 4.56 -3.86
C GLN A 102 -8.47 4.09 -2.60
N VAL A 103 -8.21 4.71 -1.44
CA VAL A 103 -8.92 4.40 -0.19
C VAL A 103 -10.42 4.69 -0.31
N GLN A 104 -10.82 5.79 -0.98
CA GLN A 104 -12.23 6.08 -1.22
C GLN A 104 -12.89 5.04 -2.13
N GLN A 105 -12.20 4.56 -3.17
CA GLN A 105 -12.69 3.49 -4.04
C GLN A 105 -12.84 2.16 -3.28
N LEU A 106 -11.88 1.82 -2.42
CA LEU A 106 -11.96 0.67 -1.54
C LEU A 106 -13.17 0.78 -0.61
N ASN A 107 -13.35 1.93 0.04
CA ASN A 107 -14.50 2.15 0.92
C ASN A 107 -15.84 2.00 0.19
N LYS A 108 -15.96 2.51 -1.05
CA LYS A 108 -17.16 2.31 -1.88
C LYS A 108 -17.39 0.83 -2.21
N SER A 109 -16.34 0.12 -2.58
CA SER A 109 -16.42 -1.31 -2.90
C SER A 109 -16.84 -2.12 -1.67
N VAL A 110 -16.28 -1.81 -0.50
CA VAL A 110 -16.68 -2.40 0.79
C VAL A 110 -18.12 -2.06 1.14
N GLN A 111 -18.56 -0.82 0.94
CA GLN A 111 -19.96 -0.43 1.14
C GLN A 111 -20.92 -1.16 0.18
N GLN A 112 -20.53 -1.41 -1.07
CA GLN A 112 -21.33 -2.23 -1.98
C GLN A 112 -21.40 -3.69 -1.50
N ILE A 113 -20.29 -4.21 -0.96
CA ILE A 113 -20.19 -5.55 -0.36
C ILE A 113 -20.98 -5.69 0.95
N ILE A 114 -21.10 -4.64 1.74
CA ILE A 114 -21.75 -4.71 3.07
C ILE A 114 -23.19 -4.18 3.01
N GLY A 115 -23.41 -3.04 2.36
CA GLY A 115 -24.69 -2.33 2.31
C GLY A 115 -25.55 -2.64 1.08
N GLY A 116 -24.99 -3.21 0.01
CA GLY A 116 -25.76 -3.57 -1.20
C GLY A 116 -26.54 -4.89 -1.08
N TYR A 117 -26.24 -5.69 -0.06
CA TYR A 117 -26.68 -7.09 0.03
C TYR A 117 -27.72 -7.35 1.13
N SER A 118 -28.16 -6.31 1.86
CA SER A 118 -29.30 -6.37 2.77
C SER A 118 -30.64 -6.08 2.10
N GLU A 119 -30.63 -5.46 0.92
CA GLU A 119 -31.85 -5.15 0.17
C GLU A 119 -32.48 -6.44 -0.40
N PRO A 120 -33.82 -6.51 -0.50
CA PRO A 120 -34.48 -7.63 -1.13
C PRO A 120 -34.07 -7.78 -2.60
N ILE A 121 -33.60 -8.96 -2.99
CA ILE A 121 -33.28 -9.30 -4.37
C ILE A 121 -34.53 -9.84 -5.06
N ASN A 122 -34.89 -9.27 -6.20
CA ASN A 122 -35.94 -9.76 -7.07
C ASN A 122 -35.34 -10.19 -8.41
N MET A 123 -35.58 -11.44 -8.80
CA MET A 123 -35.19 -11.99 -10.10
C MET A 123 -36.43 -12.43 -10.86
N TYR A 124 -36.51 -12.16 -12.15
CA TYR A 124 -37.67 -12.48 -12.99
C TYR A 124 -37.31 -13.52 -14.04
N VAL A 125 -38.23 -14.48 -14.25
CA VAL A 125 -38.09 -15.59 -15.19
C VAL A 125 -39.35 -15.66 -16.06
N SER A 126 -39.18 -15.77 -17.38
CA SER A 126 -40.28 -15.94 -18.33
C SER A 126 -39.88 -16.80 -19.52
N LYS A 127 -40.84 -17.51 -20.12
CA LYS A 127 -40.65 -18.27 -21.36
C LYS A 127 -40.26 -17.42 -22.57
N ASN A 128 -40.52 -16.11 -22.50
CA ASN A 128 -40.10 -15.15 -23.52
C ASN A 128 -38.78 -14.43 -23.15
N GLY A 129 -38.17 -14.79 -22.01
CA GLY A 129 -36.89 -14.28 -21.55
C GLY A 129 -35.68 -14.84 -22.30
N SER A 130 -34.48 -14.54 -21.80
CA SER A 130 -33.22 -14.98 -22.40
C SER A 130 -32.15 -15.23 -21.35
N ASP A 131 -31.48 -16.37 -21.39
CA ASP A 131 -30.34 -16.68 -20.50
C ASP A 131 -29.02 -16.07 -20.99
N ILE A 132 -29.01 -15.50 -22.21
CA ILE A 132 -27.82 -14.87 -22.80
C ILE A 132 -27.88 -13.36 -22.64
N SER A 133 -29.06 -12.78 -22.82
CA SER A 133 -29.26 -11.32 -22.86
C SER A 133 -30.22 -10.79 -21.80
N GLY A 134 -30.86 -11.66 -21.03
CA GLY A 134 -31.63 -11.30 -19.84
C GLY A 134 -30.69 -10.89 -18.71
N ASP A 135 -31.12 -9.95 -17.88
CA ASP A 135 -30.42 -9.51 -16.68
C ASP A 135 -31.18 -9.84 -15.39
N GLY A 136 -32.33 -10.50 -15.51
CA GLY A 136 -33.17 -10.90 -14.37
C GLY A 136 -34.09 -9.80 -13.88
N SER A 137 -34.15 -8.64 -14.56
CA SER A 137 -35.18 -7.61 -14.33
C SER A 137 -36.52 -8.00 -14.95
N GLU A 138 -37.60 -7.32 -14.56
CA GLU A 138 -38.94 -7.52 -15.13
C GLU A 138 -38.99 -7.23 -16.64
N GLU A 139 -38.21 -6.26 -17.13
CA GLU A 139 -38.13 -5.91 -18.55
C GLU A 139 -37.30 -6.92 -19.37
N LYS A 140 -36.30 -7.55 -18.74
CA LYS A 140 -35.38 -8.50 -19.38
C LYS A 140 -35.21 -9.76 -18.50
N PRO A 141 -36.28 -10.56 -18.37
CA PRO A 141 -36.25 -11.75 -17.51
C PRO A 141 -35.32 -12.82 -18.09
N PHE A 142 -34.83 -13.69 -17.20
CA PHE A 142 -34.14 -14.91 -17.62
C PHE A 142 -35.13 -15.91 -18.25
N LEU A 143 -34.61 -16.81 -19.09
CA LEU A 143 -35.43 -17.86 -19.70
C LEU A 143 -35.63 -19.04 -18.75
N THR A 144 -34.61 -19.34 -17.95
CA THR A 144 -34.58 -20.49 -17.03
C THR A 144 -34.48 -20.08 -15.57
N ILE A 145 -35.08 -20.90 -14.69
CA ILE A 145 -35.04 -20.69 -13.24
C ILE A 145 -33.61 -20.89 -12.74
N GLN A 146 -32.88 -21.89 -13.26
CA GLN A 146 -31.49 -22.12 -12.84
C GLN A 146 -30.58 -20.92 -13.16
N THR A 147 -30.80 -20.24 -14.30
CA THR A 147 -30.01 -19.04 -14.63
C THR A 147 -30.30 -17.90 -13.67
N ALA A 148 -31.56 -17.70 -13.27
CA ALA A 148 -31.91 -16.74 -12.23
C ALA A 148 -31.20 -17.07 -10.90
N VAL A 149 -31.22 -18.35 -10.48
CA VAL A 149 -30.54 -18.80 -9.25
C VAL A 149 -29.03 -18.58 -9.32
N ASN A 150 -28.40 -18.91 -10.44
CA ASN A 150 -26.95 -18.77 -10.63
C ASN A 150 -26.48 -17.31 -10.63
N ASN A 151 -27.36 -16.36 -10.97
CA ASN A 151 -27.06 -14.93 -10.96
C ASN A 151 -27.34 -14.26 -9.61
N ILE A 152 -27.77 -15.03 -8.60
CA ILE A 152 -27.90 -14.50 -7.24
C ILE A 152 -26.48 -14.30 -6.65
N PRO A 153 -26.19 -13.13 -6.08
CA PRO A 153 -24.94 -12.89 -5.38
C PRO A 153 -24.73 -13.83 -4.19
N LEU A 154 -23.55 -14.44 -4.10
CA LEU A 154 -23.21 -15.43 -3.07
C LEU A 154 -23.21 -14.87 -1.63
N ILE A 155 -22.94 -13.56 -1.50
CA ILE A 155 -22.78 -12.85 -0.23
C ILE A 155 -24.03 -12.05 0.17
N THR A 156 -25.20 -12.41 -0.36
CA THR A 156 -26.47 -11.82 0.06
C THR A 156 -26.79 -12.11 1.52
N THR A 157 -27.40 -11.14 2.20
CA THR A 157 -28.00 -11.33 3.52
C THR A 157 -29.48 -10.96 3.57
N GLY A 158 -29.97 -10.26 2.54
CA GLY A 158 -31.39 -9.94 2.34
C GLY A 158 -32.27 -11.12 1.95
N SER A 159 -33.54 -10.82 1.71
CA SER A 159 -34.54 -11.77 1.18
C SER A 159 -34.40 -11.87 -0.33
N ILE A 160 -34.51 -13.07 -0.88
CA ILE A 160 -34.49 -13.35 -2.32
C ILE A 160 -35.88 -13.77 -2.77
N THR A 161 -36.37 -13.19 -3.85
CA THR A 161 -37.60 -13.64 -4.53
C THR A 161 -37.32 -13.87 -6.01
N VAL A 162 -37.61 -15.08 -6.49
CA VAL A 162 -37.65 -15.42 -7.91
C VAL A 162 -39.11 -15.42 -8.37
N TRP A 163 -39.44 -14.44 -9.19
CA TRP A 163 -40.74 -14.25 -9.82
C TRP A 163 -40.78 -14.99 -11.15
N ILE A 164 -41.77 -15.87 -11.31
CA ILE A 164 -41.88 -16.73 -12.48
C ILE A 164 -43.19 -16.43 -13.23
N ASP A 165 -43.07 -16.13 -14.51
CA ASP A 165 -44.20 -16.04 -15.43
C ASP A 165 -44.82 -17.42 -15.71
N SER A 166 -46.12 -17.45 -15.96
CA SER A 166 -46.89 -18.67 -16.16
C SER A 166 -46.25 -19.59 -17.21
N GLY A 167 -46.11 -20.88 -16.87
CA GLY A 167 -45.52 -21.85 -17.78
C GLY A 167 -44.99 -23.14 -17.13
N VAL A 168 -44.54 -24.05 -18.01
CA VAL A 168 -43.95 -25.34 -17.62
C VAL A 168 -42.44 -25.28 -17.77
N TYR A 169 -41.71 -25.37 -16.66
CA TYR A 169 -40.26 -25.32 -16.57
C TYR A 169 -39.74 -26.73 -16.26
N LEU A 170 -39.30 -27.43 -17.32
CA LEU A 170 -38.80 -28.81 -17.23
C LEU A 170 -37.33 -28.83 -16.76
N GLU A 171 -37.04 -28.17 -15.64
CA GLU A 171 -35.72 -27.95 -15.07
C GLU A 171 -35.56 -28.67 -13.72
N ASP A 172 -34.34 -29.15 -13.46
CA ASP A 172 -33.92 -29.66 -12.15
C ASP A 172 -33.13 -28.55 -11.45
N VAL A 173 -33.84 -27.66 -10.73
CA VAL A 173 -33.26 -26.46 -10.14
C VAL A 173 -32.47 -26.81 -8.89
N MET A 174 -31.20 -26.42 -8.84
CA MET A 174 -30.30 -26.60 -7.71
C MET A 174 -29.94 -25.24 -7.10
N ILE A 175 -30.28 -25.08 -5.83
CA ILE A 175 -29.93 -23.93 -5.01
C ILE A 175 -28.88 -24.42 -4.01
N GLN A 176 -27.69 -23.82 -4.03
CA GLN A 176 -26.54 -24.26 -3.23
C GLN A 176 -25.63 -23.08 -2.89
N ASN A 177 -24.98 -23.14 -1.73
CA ASN A 177 -23.92 -22.22 -1.31
C ASN A 177 -24.30 -20.72 -1.35
N LEU A 178 -25.57 -20.41 -1.08
CA LEU A 178 -26.05 -19.03 -0.94
C LEU A 178 -26.24 -18.69 0.54
N ASN A 179 -26.02 -17.43 0.89
CA ASN A 179 -26.49 -16.87 2.17
C ASN A 179 -27.74 -16.02 1.89
N PHE A 180 -28.77 -16.17 2.72
CA PHE A 180 -30.00 -15.37 2.62
C PHE A 180 -30.81 -15.45 3.92
N THR A 181 -31.65 -14.44 4.15
CA THR A 181 -32.64 -14.48 5.24
C THR A 181 -33.88 -15.29 4.83
N SER A 182 -34.32 -15.16 3.58
CA SER A 182 -35.46 -15.89 3.03
C SER A 182 -35.26 -16.11 1.53
N PHE A 183 -35.71 -17.25 1.01
CA PHE A 183 -35.68 -17.55 -0.42
C PHE A 183 -37.08 -17.96 -0.87
N LEU A 184 -37.68 -17.19 -1.76
CA LEU A 184 -39.01 -17.43 -2.30
C LEU A 184 -38.93 -17.68 -3.80
N ILE A 185 -39.64 -18.71 -4.26
CA ILE A 185 -39.93 -18.92 -5.67
C ILE A 185 -41.44 -18.86 -5.81
N ARG A 186 -41.96 -17.95 -6.64
CA ARG A 186 -43.40 -17.73 -6.75
C ARG A 186 -43.83 -17.25 -8.13
N PRO A 187 -45.06 -17.55 -8.55
CA PRO A 187 -45.60 -16.98 -9.77
C PRO A 187 -45.80 -15.46 -9.64
N ILE A 188 -45.70 -14.76 -10.78
CA ILE A 188 -46.09 -13.35 -10.91
C ILE A 188 -47.61 -13.20 -10.72
N ASP A 189 -48.37 -14.15 -11.27
CA ASP A 189 -49.83 -14.17 -11.19
C ASP A 189 -50.34 -14.32 -9.76
N ASN A 190 -51.46 -13.68 -9.44
CA ASN A 190 -52.11 -13.83 -8.15
C ASN A 190 -52.78 -15.22 -8.05
N PHE A 191 -52.26 -16.07 -7.18
CA PHE A 191 -52.72 -17.44 -6.97
C PHE A 191 -53.54 -17.65 -5.69
N ASN A 192 -53.85 -16.58 -4.94
CA ASN A 192 -54.54 -16.69 -3.64
C ASN A 192 -55.96 -17.26 -3.72
N ALA A 193 -56.61 -17.19 -4.89
CA ALA A 193 -57.97 -17.66 -5.11
C ALA A 193 -58.03 -18.98 -5.91
N ILE A 194 -56.87 -19.57 -6.27
CA ILE A 194 -56.80 -20.80 -7.04
C ILE A 194 -56.93 -21.99 -6.08
N ASP A 195 -57.84 -22.91 -6.40
CA ASP A 195 -57.96 -24.18 -5.70
C ASP A 195 -57.08 -25.23 -6.42
N PRO A 196 -55.91 -25.59 -5.84
CA PRO A 196 -54.97 -26.51 -6.50
C PRO A 196 -55.54 -27.92 -6.66
N SER A 197 -56.63 -28.28 -5.96
CA SER A 197 -57.30 -29.57 -6.14
C SER A 197 -58.22 -29.63 -7.37
N LYS A 198 -58.51 -28.47 -7.98
CA LYS A 198 -59.45 -28.35 -9.10
C LYS A 198 -58.83 -27.78 -10.36
N THR A 199 -57.76 -27.02 -10.22
CA THR A 199 -57.12 -26.29 -11.34
C THR A 199 -55.62 -26.29 -11.17
N ASP A 200 -54.93 -26.42 -12.29
CA ASP A 200 -53.48 -26.35 -12.36
C ASP A 200 -52.96 -25.00 -11.84
N LEU A 201 -51.83 -25.03 -11.12
CA LEU A 201 -51.10 -23.83 -10.75
C LEU A 201 -50.46 -23.19 -12.00
N PRO A 202 -50.32 -21.85 -12.03
CA PRO A 202 -49.79 -21.10 -13.18
C PRO A 202 -48.36 -21.50 -13.57
N VAL A 203 -47.58 -21.99 -12.60
CA VAL A 203 -46.18 -22.38 -12.80
C VAL A 203 -46.01 -23.85 -12.39
N LYS A 204 -45.44 -24.64 -13.28
CA LYS A 204 -45.04 -26.04 -13.02
C LYS A 204 -43.54 -26.17 -13.18
N VAL A 205 -42.86 -26.68 -12.15
CA VAL A 205 -41.41 -26.93 -12.17
C VAL A 205 -41.18 -28.42 -11.93
N ARG A 206 -40.25 -29.04 -12.68
CA ARG A 206 -39.98 -30.48 -12.54
C ARG A 206 -39.43 -30.83 -11.16
N SER A 207 -38.39 -30.13 -10.71
CA SER A 207 -37.76 -30.40 -9.42
C SER A 207 -37.02 -29.17 -8.89
N ILE A 208 -36.99 -29.02 -7.57
CA ILE A 208 -36.22 -27.99 -6.85
C ILE A 208 -35.47 -28.69 -5.71
N CYS A 209 -34.17 -28.47 -5.63
CA CYS A 209 -33.29 -29.05 -4.63
C CYS A 209 -32.49 -27.96 -3.93
N PHE A 210 -32.45 -28.02 -2.59
CA PHE A 210 -31.62 -27.18 -1.74
C PHE A 210 -30.53 -28.05 -1.13
N THR A 211 -29.26 -27.65 -1.28
CA THR A 211 -28.11 -28.38 -0.72
C THR A 211 -27.17 -27.43 0.02
N GLY A 212 -26.54 -27.92 1.10
CA GLY A 212 -25.57 -27.12 1.86
C GLY A 212 -26.18 -26.09 2.83
N PHE A 213 -27.44 -26.26 3.26
CA PHE A 213 -28.12 -25.39 4.22
C PHE A 213 -28.38 -26.10 5.55
N GLU A 214 -28.22 -25.39 6.68
CA GLU A 214 -28.39 -25.96 8.03
C GLU A 214 -29.86 -26.17 8.44
N SER A 215 -30.80 -25.40 7.89
CA SER A 215 -32.24 -25.59 8.10
C SER A 215 -33.06 -25.08 6.92
N ILE A 216 -34.10 -25.84 6.54
CA ILE A 216 -35.04 -25.49 5.45
C ILE A 216 -36.46 -25.66 6.01
N SER A 217 -37.26 -24.61 5.98
CA SER A 217 -38.70 -24.69 6.26
C SER A 217 -39.48 -24.69 4.95
N TRP A 218 -40.35 -25.69 4.77
CA TRP A 218 -41.16 -25.84 3.57
C TRP A 218 -42.59 -25.33 3.81
N THR A 219 -43.04 -24.38 2.99
CA THR A 219 -44.47 -24.13 2.76
C THR A 219 -44.85 -24.83 1.44
N HIS A 220 -45.83 -25.72 1.50
CA HIS A 220 -46.06 -26.74 0.47
C HIS A 220 -46.52 -26.14 -0.88
N PHE A 221 -45.91 -26.59 -1.97
CA PHE A 221 -46.45 -26.56 -3.33
C PHE A 221 -47.11 -27.91 -3.63
N SER A 222 -48.30 -27.91 -4.26
CA SER A 222 -49.03 -29.12 -4.62
C SER A 222 -48.15 -30.04 -5.47
N ARG A 223 -47.98 -31.29 -5.02
CA ARG A 223 -47.32 -32.36 -5.76
C ARG A 223 -48.42 -33.25 -6.32
N ASP A 224 -48.78 -33.04 -7.57
CA ASP A 224 -49.75 -33.92 -8.23
C ASP A 224 -49.01 -35.18 -8.70
N GLY A 225 -49.61 -36.33 -8.40
CA GLY A 225 -49.21 -37.67 -8.85
C GLY A 225 -49.85 -38.07 -10.16
#